data_AF-A0A7S0GFR7-F1
#
_entry.id   AF-A0A7S0GFR7-F1
#
_cell.length_a   1.000
_cell.length_b   1.000
_cell.length_c   1.000
_cell.angle_alpha   90.00
_cell.angle_beta   90.00
_cell.angle_gamma   90.00
#
_symmetry.space_group_name_H-M   'P 1'
#
loop_
_entity.id
_entity.type
_entity.pdbx_description
1 polymer ?
#
loop_
_entity_poly.entity_id
_entity_poly.type
_entity_poly.pdbx_seq_one_letter_code
_entity_poly.pdbx_strand_id
1 'polypeptide(L)'
;RIVLVMSVHTTILSLALFLGTWPMPKNSLSSIYGAIGTERSCIVQGSIIFFESTTVASFYLSLSLFSFFAVRHNFKEEILRKYERWLHRVIYIIPIALVCYAVDKE
;
A
#
# COMPACT_ATOMS: atom_id res chain seq x y z
N ARG A 1 -9.88 3.23 14.10
CA ARG A 1 -8.44 3.64 13.98
C ARG A 1 -7.89 3.40 12.56
N ILE A 2 -8.60 2.62 11.74
CA ILE A 2 -8.34 2.36 10.31
C ILE A 2 -7.97 3.62 9.49
N VAL A 3 -8.70 4.73 9.64
CA VAL A 3 -8.46 5.96 8.84
C VAL A 3 -7.07 6.55 9.09
N LEU A 4 -6.56 6.47 10.33
CA LEU A 4 -5.22 6.98 10.67
C LEU A 4 -4.12 6.11 10.05
N VAL A 5 -4.31 4.79 10.03
CA VAL A 5 -3.38 3.87 9.37
C VAL A 5 -3.40 4.10 7.85
N MET A 6 -4.60 4.24 7.27
CA MET A 6 -4.76 4.56 5.85
C MET A 6 -4.08 5.87 5.48
N SER A 7 -4.20 6.93 6.28
CA SER A 7 -3.55 8.22 5.99
C SER A 7 -2.02 8.11 5.95
N VAL A 8 -1.42 7.32 6.84
CA VAL A 8 0.03 7.09 6.84
C VAL A 8 0.47 6.42 5.54
N HIS A 9 -0.23 5.35 5.13
CA HIS A 9 0.04 4.66 3.87
C HIS A 9 -0.14 5.57 2.65
N THR A 10 -1.19 6.39 2.63
CA THR A 10 -1.40 7.36 1.55
C THR A 10 -0.26 8.39 1.49
N THR A 11 0.24 8.88 2.62
CA THR A 11 1.40 9.79 2.64
C THR A 11 2.65 9.12 2.10
N ILE A 12 2.92 7.87 2.47
CA ILE A 12 4.07 7.10 1.95
C ILE A 12 3.94 6.91 0.44
N LEU A 13 2.75 6.54 -0.05
CA LEU A 13 2.48 6.41 -1.48
C LEU A 13 2.69 7.73 -2.22
N SER A 14 2.19 8.84 -1.68
CA SER A 14 2.38 10.17 -2.28
C SER A 14 3.86 10.55 -2.33
N LEU A 15 4.65 10.25 -1.31
CA LEU A 15 6.10 10.47 -1.33
C LEU A 15 6.79 9.59 -2.38
N ALA A 16 6.41 8.31 -2.49
CA ALA A 16 6.97 7.40 -3.47
C ALA A 16 6.66 7.84 -4.91
N LEU A 17 5.44 8.34 -5.16
CA LEU A 17 5.03 8.91 -6.44
C LEU A 17 5.70 10.26 -6.73
N PHE A 18 5.91 11.09 -5.70
CA PHE A 18 6.61 12.37 -5.83
C PHE A 18 8.06 12.19 -6.27
N LEU A 19 8.74 11.12 -5.82
CA LEU A 19 10.08 10.78 -6.29
C LEU A 19 10.14 10.49 -7.79
N GLY A 20 9.00 10.15 -8.42
CA GLY A 20 8.87 10.04 -9.87
C GLY A 20 9.96 9.18 -10.49
N THR A 21 10.72 9.76 -11.43
CA THR A 21 11.80 9.11 -12.18
C THR A 21 13.15 9.07 -11.44
N TRP A 22 13.26 9.66 -10.24
CA TRP A 22 14.53 9.80 -9.54
C TRP A 22 15.27 8.46 -9.34
N PRO A 23 14.63 7.38 -8.84
CA PRO A 23 15.35 6.14 -8.57
C PRO A 23 15.53 5.25 -9.81
N MET A 24 15.16 5.69 -11.01
CA MET A 24 15.46 4.98 -12.26
C MET A 24 16.97 4.95 -12.54
N PRO A 25 17.48 3.90 -13.21
CA PRO A 25 18.90 3.77 -13.50
C PRO A 25 19.42 4.89 -14.42
N LYS A 26 20.44 5.60 -13.98
CA LYS A 26 21.11 6.67 -14.75
C LYS A 26 21.73 6.21 -16.08
N ASN A 27 22.01 4.91 -16.22
CA ASN A 27 22.64 4.31 -17.40
C ASN A 27 21.63 3.75 -18.42
N SER A 28 20.35 4.13 -18.31
CA SER A 28 19.32 3.68 -19.25
C SER A 28 19.61 4.18 -20.67
N LEU A 29 19.42 3.33 -21.69
CA LEU A 29 19.66 3.68 -23.11
C LEU A 29 18.86 4.92 -23.58
N SER A 30 17.71 5.17 -22.97
CA SER A 30 17.01 6.44 -23.07
C SER A 30 17.42 7.31 -21.88
N SER A 31 18.01 8.48 -22.13
CA SER A 31 18.33 9.46 -21.08
C SER A 31 17.05 10.00 -20.45
N ILE A 32 16.50 9.28 -19.46
CA ILE A 32 15.32 9.69 -18.71
C ILE A 32 15.68 10.90 -17.84
N TYR A 33 14.97 12.01 -18.04
CA TYR A 33 15.20 13.23 -17.28
C TYR A 33 14.98 13.00 -15.77
N GLY A 34 15.97 13.38 -14.95
CA GLY A 34 15.93 13.23 -13.50
C GLY A 34 16.37 11.86 -12.95
N ALA A 35 16.74 10.90 -13.79
CA ALA A 35 17.22 9.59 -13.35
C ALA A 35 18.64 9.67 -12.75
N ILE A 36 18.76 9.45 -11.43
CA ILE A 36 20.04 9.46 -10.70
C ILE A 36 20.28 8.11 -10.00
N GLY A 37 19.27 7.24 -9.96
CA GLY A 37 19.28 5.96 -9.27
C GLY A 37 19.96 4.81 -10.00
N THR A 38 19.63 3.61 -9.53
CA THR A 38 20.10 2.30 -9.99
C THR A 38 18.90 1.38 -10.23
N GLU A 39 19.11 0.26 -10.91
CA GLU A 39 18.09 -0.78 -11.08
C GLU A 39 17.49 -1.22 -9.73
N ARG A 40 18.33 -1.40 -8.71
CA ARG A 40 17.88 -1.74 -7.35
C ARG A 40 16.94 -0.71 -6.74
N SER A 41 17.25 0.59 -6.87
CA SER A 41 16.36 1.63 -6.34
C SER A 41 15.04 1.71 -7.10
N CYS A 42 15.05 1.38 -8.40
CA CYS A 42 13.85 1.29 -9.22
C CYS A 42 12.94 0.15 -8.77
N ILE A 43 13.49 -1.06 -8.57
CA ILE A 43 12.75 -2.23 -8.05
C ILE A 43 12.16 -1.93 -6.67
N VAL A 44 12.95 -1.32 -5.78
CA VAL A 44 12.49 -0.94 -4.44
C VAL A 44 11.36 0.09 -4.51
N GLN A 45 11.48 1.15 -5.32
CA GLN A 45 10.42 2.14 -5.45
C GLN A 45 9.14 1.53 -6.06
N GLY A 46 9.27 0.70 -7.09
CA GLY A 46 8.14 -0.01 -7.71
C GLY A 46 7.44 -0.93 -6.71
N SER A 47 8.20 -1.67 -5.92
CA SER A 47 7.69 -2.54 -4.86
C SER A 47 6.94 -1.74 -3.78
N ILE A 48 7.46 -0.58 -3.36
CA ILE A 48 6.80 0.30 -2.39
C ILE A 48 5.49 0.85 -2.97
N ILE A 49 5.49 1.35 -4.19
CA ILE A 49 4.27 1.89 -4.83
C ILE A 49 3.20 0.80 -4.94
N PHE A 50 3.60 -0.41 -5.36
CA PHE A 50 2.70 -1.53 -5.49
C PHE A 50 2.15 -2.01 -4.13
N PHE A 51 3.01 -2.10 -3.11
CA PHE A 51 2.63 -2.45 -1.74
C PHE A 51 1.62 -1.45 -1.17
N GLU A 52 1.96 -0.17 -1.23
CA GLU A 52 1.17 0.91 -0.63
C GLU A 52 -0.17 1.09 -1.34
N SER A 53 -0.20 1.06 -2.68
CA SER A 53 -1.45 1.17 -3.46
C SER A 53 -2.42 0.02 -3.15
N THR A 54 -1.91 -1.22 -3.10
CA THR A 54 -2.72 -2.40 -2.77
C THR A 54 -3.22 -2.35 -1.32
N THR A 55 -2.38 -1.89 -0.39
CA THR A 55 -2.72 -1.74 1.03
C THR A 55 -3.81 -0.69 1.23
N VAL A 56 -3.68 0.48 0.61
CA VAL A 56 -4.68 1.56 0.68
C VAL A 56 -6.02 1.11 0.10
N ALA A 57 -6.02 0.46 -1.07
CA ALA A 57 -7.25 -0.07 -1.68
C ALA A 57 -7.96 -1.09 -0.76
N SER A 58 -7.19 -1.98 -0.13
CA SER A 58 -7.71 -3.00 0.79
C SER A 58 -8.28 -2.39 2.07
N PHE A 59 -7.65 -1.36 2.63
CA PHE A 59 -8.17 -0.61 3.77
C PHE A 59 -9.46 0.14 3.41
N TYR A 60 -9.54 0.73 2.22
CA TYR A 60 -10.73 1.42 1.76
C TYR A 60 -11.93 0.47 1.63
N LEU A 61 -11.74 -0.69 0.99
CA LEU A 61 -12.74 -1.75 0.89
C LEU A 61 -13.21 -2.21 2.28
N SER A 62 -12.27 -2.46 3.18
CA SER A 62 -12.56 -2.89 4.54
C SER A 62 -13.36 -1.84 5.32
N LEU A 63 -13.05 -0.56 5.13
CA LEU A 63 -13.78 0.54 5.75
C LEU A 63 -15.21 0.65 5.19
N SER A 64 -15.41 0.46 3.89
CA SER A 64 -16.73 0.44 3.27
C SER A 64 -17.59 -0.70 3.80
N LEU A 65 -17.04 -1.91 3.87
CA LEU A 65 -17.73 -3.08 4.45
C LEU A 65 -18.07 -2.84 5.92
N PHE A 66 -17.11 -2.34 6.69
CA PHE A 66 -17.31 -2.07 8.11
C PHE A 66 -18.40 -1.03 8.35
N SER A 67 -18.41 0.05 7.57
CA SER A 67 -19.45 1.10 7.63
C SER A 67 -20.83 0.52 7.30
N PHE A 68 -20.93 -0.32 6.27
CA PHE A 68 -22.18 -0.98 5.89
C PHE A 68 -22.71 -1.90 7.01
N PHE A 69 -21.85 -2.76 7.56
CA PHE A 69 -22.23 -3.69 8.62
C PHE A 69 -22.57 -2.97 9.94
N ALA A 70 -21.85 -1.90 10.26
CA ALA A 70 -22.12 -1.09 11.44
C ALA A 70 -23.53 -0.48 11.39
N VAL A 71 -23.91 0.11 10.25
CA VAL A 71 -25.26 0.69 10.05
C VAL A 71 -26.34 -0.40 10.09
N ARG A 72 -26.10 -1.56 9.47
CA ARG A 72 -27.11 -2.62 9.36
C ARG A 72 -27.37 -3.39 10.66
N HIS A 73 -26.32 -3.66 11.44
CA HIS A 73 -26.40 -4.56 12.60
C HIS A 73 -26.24 -3.87 13.96
N ASN A 74 -26.08 -2.54 13.99
CA ASN A 74 -25.96 -1.75 15.22
C ASN A 74 -24.94 -2.36 16.20
N PHE A 75 -23.77 -2.72 15.67
CA PHE A 75 -22.77 -3.49 16.41
C PHE A 75 -22.29 -2.77 17.67
N LYS A 76 -22.18 -3.51 18.78
CA LYS A 76 -21.51 -3.05 20.00
C LYS A 76 -20.02 -2.82 19.75
N GLU A 77 -19.46 -1.80 20.38
CA GLU A 77 -18.08 -1.34 20.18
C GLU A 77 -17.01 -2.43 20.44
N GLU A 78 -17.28 -3.37 21.35
CA GLU A 78 -16.37 -4.48 21.66
C GLU A 78 -16.16 -5.45 20.48
N ILE A 79 -17.25 -5.77 19.76
CA ILE A 79 -17.20 -6.66 18.59
C ILE A 79 -16.42 -5.95 17.47
N LEU A 80 -16.70 -4.66 17.27
CA LEU A 80 -16.02 -3.80 16.29
C LEU A 80 -14.50 -3.79 16.52
N ARG A 81 -14.04 -3.67 17.77
CA ARG A 81 -12.60 -3.72 18.12
C ARG A 81 -11.93 -5.06 17.82
N LYS A 82 -12.65 -6.18 17.93
CA LYS A 82 -12.12 -7.51 17.62
C LYS A 82 -11.96 -7.69 16.11
N TYR A 83 -12.95 -7.25 15.34
CA TYR A 83 -12.89 -7.26 13.87
C TYR A 83 -11.82 -6.33 13.32
N GLU A 84 -11.64 -5.13 13.90
CA GLU A 84 -10.59 -4.19 13.47
C GLU A 84 -9.18 -4.81 13.54
N ARG A 85 -8.84 -5.53 14.62
CA ARG A 85 -7.55 -6.23 14.75
C ARG A 85 -7.38 -7.39 13.78
N TRP A 86 -8.47 -8.08 13.46
CA TRP A 86 -8.43 -9.17 12.49
C TRP A 86 -8.25 -8.63 11.06
N LEU A 87 -8.98 -7.56 10.72
CA LEU A 87 -8.88 -6.88 9.43
C LEU A 87 -7.47 -6.37 9.15
N HIS A 88 -6.82 -5.69 10.09
CA HIS A 88 -5.44 -5.23 9.88
C HIS A 88 -4.49 -6.38 9.52
N ARG A 89 -4.60 -7.53 10.18
CA ARG A 89 -3.75 -8.69 9.87
C ARG A 89 -4.00 -9.25 8.48
N VAL A 90 -5.27 -9.41 8.10
CA VAL A 90 -5.63 -9.93 6.77
C VAL A 90 -5.19 -8.96 5.66
N ILE A 91 -5.38 -7.67 5.90
CA ILE A 91 -5.06 -6.61 4.93
C ILE A 91 -3.56 -6.53 4.63
N TYR A 92 -2.67 -6.82 5.59
CA TYR A 92 -1.23 -6.83 5.32
C TYR A 92 -0.74 -8.11 4.65
N ILE A 93 -1.39 -9.26 4.87
CA ILE A 93 -0.95 -10.54 4.28
C ILE A 93 -1.03 -10.51 2.75
N ILE A 94 -2.11 -9.95 2.19
CA ILE A 94 -2.35 -9.89 0.74
C ILE A 94 -1.25 -9.09 0.00
N PRO A 95 -0.97 -7.82 0.34
CA PRO A 95 0.04 -7.01 -0.35
C PRO A 95 1.46 -7.55 -0.11
N ILE A 96 1.77 -8.11 1.07
CA ILE A 96 3.06 -8.77 1.30
C ILE A 96 3.25 -9.95 0.35
N ALA A 97 2.25 -10.84 0.24
CA ALA A 97 2.33 -12.00 -0.65
C ALA A 97 2.48 -11.58 -2.12
N LEU A 98 1.74 -10.56 -2.55
CA LEU A 98 1.81 -10.07 -3.92
C LEU A 98 3.16 -9.40 -4.24
N VAL A 99 3.71 -8.62 -3.31
CA VAL A 99 5.05 -8.01 -3.49
C VAL A 99 6.12 -9.09 -3.55
N CYS A 100 6.09 -10.08 -2.65
CA CYS A 100 7.04 -11.20 -2.69
C CYS A 100 6.96 -11.94 -4.03
N TYR A 101 5.75 -12.19 -4.55
CA TYR A 101 5.58 -12.82 -5.85
C TYR A 101 6.07 -11.94 -7.02
N ALA A 102 5.85 -10.63 -6.96
CA ALA A 102 6.30 -9.71 -7.99
C ALA A 102 7.83 -9.60 -8.03
N VAL A 103 8.47 -9.51 -6.86
CA VAL A 103 9.94 -9.42 -6.73
C VAL A 103 10.63 -10.73 -7.11
N ASP A 104 10.01 -11.89 -6.87
CA ASP A 104 10.55 -13.20 -7.27
C ASP A 104 10.55 -13.41 -8.80
N LYS A 105 9.77 -12.61 -9.53
CA LYS A 105 9.65 -12.70 -11.00
C LYS A 105 10.50 -11.70 -11.78
N GLU A 106 11.10 -10.71 -11.12
CA GLU A 106 12.08 -9.78 -11.71
C GLU A 106 13.51 -10.34 -11.62
#